data_AF-A0AA86PKA6-F1
#
_entry.id   AF-A0AA86PKA6-F1
#
_cell.length_a   1.000
_cell.length_b   1.000
_cell.length_c   1.000
_cell.angle_alpha   90.00
_cell.angle_beta   90.00
_cell.angle_gamma   90.00
#
_symmetry.space_group_name_H-M   'P 1'
#
loop_
_entity.id
_entity.type
_entity.pdbx_description
1 polymer ?
#
loop_
_entity_poly.entity_id
_entity_poly.type
_entity_poly.pdbx_seq_one_letter_code
_entity_poly.pdbx_strand_id
1 'polypeptide(L)'
;MCEQLKTLGNAADEGVFRAVLESTPVSAYFQEADVDLDFFQQVQAKIDDREQKNLFLQELEVCKQRVMKQYYKRFVQYCKMCGGNTWEAMRKLLAFEMDMCTIMLRVNMLKSTNDSLPGELYPQFGELYPFIHDVFAGLSDYDSVMNALNDYPEYRDCMEQAVTQEKGLLEVFKAKKVAYLEECINTQYNLGFIYAYLQLREMEAENVFLMVQGCVMAQSDAARFQLRK
;
A
#
# COMPACT_ATOMS: atom_id res chain seq x y z
N MET A 1 25.61 -0.05 0.28
CA MET A 1 24.27 0.25 0.84
C MET A 1 24.32 1.27 2.00
N CYS A 2 25.26 1.16 2.95
CA CYS A 2 25.37 2.12 4.07
C CYS A 2 25.88 3.54 3.71
N GLU A 3 26.58 3.74 2.59
CA GLU A 3 27.02 5.09 2.16
C GLU A 3 25.93 5.88 1.43
N GLN A 4 25.08 5.21 0.64
CA GLN A 4 23.94 5.85 -0.06
C GLN A 4 22.85 6.34 0.89
N LEU A 5 22.74 5.73 2.08
CA LEU A 5 21.86 6.21 3.14
C LEU A 5 22.43 7.43 3.89
N LYS A 6 23.76 7.58 3.96
CA LYS A 6 24.40 8.76 4.57
C LYS A 6 24.28 10.01 3.69
N THR A 7 24.22 9.86 2.37
CA THR A 7 23.99 10.99 1.45
C THR A 7 22.56 11.53 1.50
N LEU A 8 21.58 10.76 1.98
CA LEU A 8 20.20 11.23 2.18
C LEU A 8 20.07 12.20 3.36
N GLY A 9 20.97 12.16 4.34
CA GLY A 9 21.00 13.13 5.44
C GLY A 9 21.42 14.54 5.01
N ASN A 10 22.05 14.67 3.84
CA ASN A 10 22.49 15.93 3.23
C ASN A 10 21.60 16.34 2.04
N ALA A 11 20.36 15.85 1.97
CA ALA A 11 19.42 16.04 0.86
C ALA A 11 18.86 17.46 0.70
N ALA A 12 19.63 18.50 1.03
CA ALA A 12 19.28 19.89 0.73
C ALA A 12 19.68 20.28 -0.71
N ASP A 13 20.58 19.53 -1.35
CA ASP A 13 21.02 19.83 -2.71
C ASP A 13 20.22 19.02 -3.74
N GLU A 14 19.48 19.76 -4.57
CA GLU A 14 18.82 19.32 -5.81
C GLU A 14 19.70 18.37 -6.65
N GLY A 15 21.02 18.60 -6.67
CA GLY A 15 21.98 17.76 -7.36
C GLY A 15 22.11 16.34 -6.79
N VAL A 16 21.97 16.12 -5.48
CA VAL A 16 22.08 14.78 -4.86
C VAL A 16 20.81 13.98 -5.09
N PHE A 17 19.64 14.62 -4.91
CA PHE A 17 18.36 13.97 -5.15
C PHE A 17 18.21 13.59 -6.63
N ARG A 18 18.57 14.51 -7.54
CA ARG A 18 18.57 14.26 -8.98
C ARG A 18 19.59 13.21 -9.39
N ALA A 19 20.82 13.23 -8.85
CA ALA A 19 21.82 12.21 -9.15
C ALA A 19 21.43 10.80 -8.64
N VAL A 20 20.79 10.71 -7.47
CA VAL A 20 20.31 9.43 -6.92
C VAL A 20 19.09 8.92 -7.69
N LEU A 21 18.18 9.80 -8.09
CA LEU A 21 17.06 9.40 -8.94
C LEU A 21 17.51 9.03 -10.35
N GLU A 22 18.43 9.77 -10.98
CA GLU A 22 18.95 9.46 -12.33
C GLU A 22 19.74 8.15 -12.37
N SER A 23 20.40 7.78 -11.26
CA SER A 23 21.17 6.53 -11.16
C SER A 23 20.34 5.29 -10.79
N THR A 24 19.06 5.45 -10.42
CA THR A 24 18.20 4.34 -10.01
C THR A 24 17.12 4.04 -11.04
N PRO A 25 16.73 2.76 -11.23
CA PRO A 25 15.68 2.39 -12.17
C PRO A 25 14.29 2.93 -11.78
N VAL A 26 14.18 3.50 -10.57
CA VAL A 26 12.95 4.11 -10.06
C VAL A 26 12.72 5.51 -10.66
N SER A 27 13.75 6.14 -11.23
CA SER A 27 13.69 7.47 -11.86
C SER A 27 12.47 7.68 -12.75
N ALA A 28 12.21 6.71 -13.62
CA ALA A 28 11.17 6.81 -14.63
C ALA A 28 9.77 6.90 -14.00
N TYR A 29 9.56 6.28 -12.84
CA TYR A 29 8.27 6.35 -12.14
C TYR A 29 8.07 7.71 -11.47
N PHE A 30 9.13 8.34 -10.96
CA PHE A 30 9.05 9.68 -10.37
C PHE A 30 8.79 10.76 -11.43
N GLN A 31 9.45 10.66 -12.59
CA GLN A 31 9.21 11.56 -13.73
C GLN A 31 7.78 11.45 -14.25
N GLU A 32 7.24 10.23 -14.39
CA GLU A 32 5.86 10.00 -14.84
C GLU A 32 4.80 10.33 -13.77
N ALA A 33 5.20 10.45 -12.50
CA ALA A 33 4.32 10.75 -11.37
C ALA A 33 4.21 12.26 -11.07
N ASP A 34 4.89 13.11 -11.84
CA ASP A 34 4.91 14.57 -11.67
C ASP A 34 5.27 14.98 -10.23
N VAL A 35 6.28 14.31 -9.67
CA VAL A 35 6.80 14.58 -8.33
C VAL A 35 8.09 15.37 -8.47
N ASP A 36 7.96 16.69 -8.37
CA ASP A 36 9.08 17.61 -8.50
C ASP A 36 9.84 17.82 -7.19
N LEU A 37 11.06 18.35 -7.34
CA LEU A 37 11.93 18.72 -6.22
C LEU A 37 11.34 19.84 -5.36
N ASP A 38 10.55 20.72 -5.97
CA ASP A 38 9.80 21.78 -5.30
C ASP A 38 8.78 21.22 -4.30
N PHE A 39 8.21 20.04 -4.58
CA PHE A 39 7.36 19.33 -3.62
C PHE A 39 8.16 18.98 -2.37
N PHE A 40 9.32 18.33 -2.51
CA PHE A 40 10.14 17.94 -1.37
C PHE A 40 10.71 19.14 -0.58
N GLN A 41 11.08 20.23 -1.26
CA GLN A 41 11.57 21.44 -0.61
C GLN A 41 10.46 22.17 0.18
N GLN A 42 9.25 22.29 -0.38
CA GLN A 42 8.08 22.84 0.33
C GLN A 42 7.65 21.96 1.52
N VAL A 43 7.84 20.65 1.39
CA VAL A 43 7.50 19.63 2.39
C VAL A 43 8.50 19.65 3.57
N GLN A 44 9.79 19.89 3.31
CA GLN A 44 10.83 19.92 4.35
C GLN A 44 10.83 21.22 5.19
N ALA A 45 10.35 22.34 4.63
CA ALA A 45 10.20 23.60 5.34
C ALA A 45 9.11 23.60 6.43
N LYS A 46 8.24 22.56 6.46
CA LYS A 46 7.11 22.42 7.39
C LYS A 46 7.38 21.47 8.57
N ILE A 47 8.63 21.12 8.86
CA ILE A 47 8.96 20.07 9.85
C ILE A 47 8.90 20.58 11.31
N ASP A 48 8.78 21.89 11.53
CA ASP A 48 8.96 22.50 12.86
C ASP A 48 7.74 22.39 13.81
N ASP A 49 6.56 21.93 13.36
CA ASP A 49 5.36 21.85 14.21
C ASP A 49 4.60 20.49 14.15
N ARG A 50 3.94 20.08 15.25
CA ARG A 50 3.27 18.75 15.35
C ARG A 50 2.11 18.57 14.35
N GLU A 51 1.35 19.63 14.10
CA GLU A 51 0.25 19.60 13.11
C GLU A 51 0.81 19.55 11.68
N GLN A 52 1.91 20.26 11.44
CA GLN A 52 2.59 20.24 10.14
C GLN A 52 3.25 18.88 9.85
N LYS A 53 3.65 18.13 10.89
CA LYS A 53 4.11 16.74 10.74
C LYS A 53 3.02 15.79 10.25
N ASN A 54 1.76 15.97 10.64
CA ASN A 54 0.66 15.14 10.16
C ASN A 54 0.35 15.45 8.69
N LEU A 55 0.36 16.73 8.31
CA LEU A 55 0.26 17.18 6.92
C LEU A 55 1.41 16.61 6.07
N PHE A 56 2.64 16.62 6.59
CA PHE A 56 3.81 16.02 5.96
C PHE A 56 3.64 14.52 5.69
N LEU A 57 3.15 13.76 6.68
CA LEU A 57 2.93 12.31 6.51
C LEU A 57 1.86 12.01 5.46
N GLN A 58 0.84 12.87 5.35
CA GLN A 58 -0.20 12.75 4.32
C GLN A 58 0.36 13.05 2.92
N GLU A 59 1.10 14.14 2.77
CA GLU A 59 1.76 14.52 1.51
C GLU A 59 2.73 13.42 1.04
N LEU A 60 3.49 12.82 1.96
CA LEU A 60 4.39 11.70 1.66
C LEU A 60 3.63 10.43 1.23
N GLU A 61 2.53 10.10 1.90
CA GLU A 61 1.70 8.95 1.51
C GLU A 61 1.10 9.19 0.11
N VAL A 62 0.62 10.39 -0.20
CA VAL A 62 0.13 10.76 -1.54
C VAL A 62 1.24 10.58 -2.59
N CYS A 63 2.46 11.06 -2.32
CA CYS A 63 3.61 10.88 -3.21
C CYS A 63 3.90 9.39 -3.45
N LYS A 64 3.93 8.58 -2.38
CA LYS A 64 4.11 7.13 -2.48
C LYS A 64 3.03 6.49 -3.35
N GLN A 65 1.76 6.88 -3.20
CA GLN A 65 0.68 6.33 -4.01
C GLN A 65 0.81 6.70 -5.50
N ARG A 66 1.24 7.92 -5.83
CA ARG A 66 1.51 8.32 -7.23
C ARG A 66 2.59 7.45 -7.88
N VAL A 67 3.69 7.24 -7.18
CA VAL A 67 4.80 6.39 -7.67
C VAL A 67 4.35 4.94 -7.80
N MET A 68 3.63 4.41 -6.79
CA MET A 68 3.09 3.05 -6.83
C MET A 68 2.11 2.85 -7.97
N LYS A 69 1.26 3.82 -8.28
CA LYS A 69 0.35 3.78 -9.43
C LYS A 69 1.11 3.57 -10.75
N GLN A 70 2.19 4.33 -10.98
CA GLN A 70 2.99 4.18 -12.19
C GLN A 70 3.73 2.84 -12.23
N TYR A 71 4.25 2.40 -11.08
CA TYR A 71 4.85 1.07 -10.95
C TYR A 71 3.87 -0.04 -11.34
N TYR A 72 2.68 -0.07 -10.77
CA TYR A 72 1.70 -1.10 -11.09
C TYR A 72 1.23 -1.03 -12.53
N LYS A 73 1.07 0.17 -13.11
CA LYS A 73 0.75 0.33 -14.54
C LYS A 73 1.78 -0.36 -15.44
N ARG A 74 3.08 -0.13 -15.19
CA ARG A 74 4.14 -0.79 -15.95
C ARG A 74 4.23 -2.28 -15.65
N PHE A 75 4.01 -2.68 -14.41
CA PHE A 75 4.05 -4.09 -14.01
C PHE A 75 2.93 -4.90 -14.68
N VAL A 76 1.71 -4.35 -14.74
CA VAL A 76 0.60 -4.95 -15.49
C VAL A 76 0.95 -5.08 -16.98
N GLN A 77 1.57 -4.07 -17.59
CA GLN A 77 2.04 -4.15 -18.98
C GLN A 77 3.09 -5.23 -19.18
N TYR A 78 4.03 -5.37 -18.24
CA TYR A 78 5.03 -6.44 -18.25
C TYR A 78 4.37 -7.82 -18.14
N CYS A 79 3.42 -8.02 -17.23
CA CYS A 79 2.69 -9.28 -17.10
C CYS A 79 1.88 -9.61 -18.37
N LYS A 80 1.28 -8.60 -19.03
CA LYS A 80 0.62 -8.77 -20.34
C LYS A 80 1.60 -9.20 -21.44
N MET A 81 2.83 -8.66 -21.43
CA MET A 81 3.88 -9.03 -22.37
C MET A 81 4.34 -10.49 -22.16
N CYS A 82 4.42 -10.96 -20.91
CA CYS A 82 4.72 -12.36 -20.61
C CYS A 82 3.64 -13.32 -21.12
N GLY A 83 2.36 -12.92 -21.04
CA GLY A 83 1.24 -13.66 -21.59
C GLY A 83 1.03 -15.06 -20.98
N GLY A 84 0.17 -15.86 -21.64
CA GLY A 84 -0.14 -17.24 -21.26
C GLY A 84 -0.70 -17.39 -19.84
N ASN A 85 -0.41 -18.54 -19.22
CA ASN A 85 -0.83 -18.86 -17.85
C ASN A 85 -0.29 -17.83 -16.83
N THR A 86 0.83 -17.18 -17.15
CA THR A 86 1.42 -16.16 -16.26
C THR A 86 0.53 -14.94 -16.14
N TRP A 87 -0.03 -14.47 -17.26
CA TRP A 87 -0.95 -13.35 -17.24
C TRP A 87 -2.24 -13.69 -16.49
N GLU A 88 -2.81 -14.88 -16.70
CA GLU A 88 -4.09 -15.25 -16.08
C GLU A 88 -4.01 -15.36 -14.56
N ALA A 89 -2.96 -16.01 -14.05
CA ALA A 89 -2.72 -16.13 -12.61
C ALA A 89 -2.40 -14.77 -11.99
N MET A 90 -1.50 -14.00 -12.63
CA MET A 90 -1.04 -12.71 -12.09
C MET A 90 -2.11 -11.62 -12.18
N ARG A 91 -2.99 -11.66 -13.19
CA ARG A 91 -4.06 -10.67 -13.38
C ARG A 91 -5.00 -10.64 -12.17
N LYS A 92 -5.44 -11.80 -11.69
CA LYS A 92 -6.34 -11.90 -10.53
C LYS A 92 -5.67 -11.34 -9.27
N LEU A 93 -4.43 -11.75 -9.03
CA LEU A 93 -3.64 -11.32 -7.88
C LEU A 93 -3.41 -9.80 -7.87
N LEU A 94 -3.02 -9.23 -9.02
CA LEU A 94 -2.78 -7.79 -9.16
C LEU A 94 -4.08 -6.98 -9.08
N ALA A 95 -5.18 -7.49 -9.61
CA ALA A 95 -6.49 -6.85 -9.47
C ALA A 95 -6.86 -6.71 -7.98
N PHE A 96 -6.75 -7.80 -7.23
CA PHE A 96 -7.02 -7.80 -5.78
C PHE A 96 -6.08 -6.87 -5.00
N GLU A 97 -4.79 -6.83 -5.34
CA GLU A 97 -3.83 -5.95 -4.66
C GLU A 97 -4.10 -4.46 -4.90
N MET A 98 -4.45 -4.10 -6.14
CA MET A 98 -4.78 -2.72 -6.50
C MET A 98 -6.12 -2.29 -5.91
N ASP A 99 -7.10 -3.20 -5.85
CA ASP A 99 -8.38 -2.96 -5.19
C ASP A 99 -8.22 -2.78 -3.67
N MET A 100 -7.43 -3.63 -3.01
CA MET A 100 -7.08 -3.48 -1.59
C MET A 100 -6.40 -2.13 -1.32
N CYS A 101 -5.45 -1.73 -2.18
CA CYS A 101 -4.76 -0.45 -2.07
C CYS A 101 -5.73 0.72 -2.17
N THR A 102 -6.68 0.66 -3.11
CA THR A 102 -7.74 1.66 -3.32
C THR A 102 -8.62 1.81 -2.09
N ILE A 103 -9.10 0.69 -1.55
CA ILE A 103 -9.94 0.67 -0.34
C ILE A 103 -9.16 1.20 0.87
N MET A 104 -7.92 0.74 1.08
CA MET A 104 -7.09 1.18 2.21
C MET A 104 -6.73 2.66 2.11
N LEU A 105 -6.40 3.16 0.92
CA LEU A 105 -6.16 4.57 0.69
C LEU A 105 -7.40 5.39 1.04
N ARG A 106 -8.58 4.92 0.59
CA ARG A 106 -9.85 5.58 0.90
C ARG A 106 -10.12 5.61 2.41
N VAL A 107 -9.99 4.48 3.10
CA VAL A 107 -10.22 4.37 4.55
C VAL A 107 -9.22 5.22 5.36
N ASN A 108 -7.96 5.26 4.95
CA ASN A 108 -6.95 6.09 5.62
C ASN A 108 -7.23 7.58 5.46
N MET A 109 -7.80 7.97 4.32
CA MET A 109 -8.11 9.36 4.03
C MET A 109 -9.40 9.83 4.68
N LEU A 110 -10.37 8.95 4.94
CA LEU A 110 -11.51 9.26 5.81
C LEU A 110 -11.10 9.68 7.24
N LYS A 111 -9.92 9.24 7.69
CA LYS A 111 -9.35 9.64 8.98
C LYS A 111 -8.61 10.98 8.91
N SER A 112 -8.40 11.50 7.70
CA SER A 112 -7.71 12.76 7.44
C SER A 112 -8.72 13.88 7.20
N THR A 113 -8.48 15.05 7.78
CA THR A 113 -9.38 16.22 7.75
C THR A 113 -9.52 16.88 6.36
N ASN A 114 -8.87 16.35 5.32
CA ASN A 114 -8.88 16.91 3.96
C ASN A 114 -9.80 16.09 3.05
N ASP A 115 -10.97 16.64 2.75
CA ASP A 115 -12.13 15.97 2.14
C ASP A 115 -12.00 15.61 0.64
N SER A 116 -10.89 15.89 -0.04
CA SER A 116 -10.81 15.60 -1.48
C SER A 116 -9.46 15.02 -1.91
N LEU A 117 -9.48 13.73 -2.25
CA LEU A 117 -8.46 13.15 -3.10
C LEU A 117 -8.87 13.37 -4.56
N PRO A 118 -7.95 13.84 -5.41
CA PRO A 118 -8.13 13.68 -6.84
C PRO A 118 -8.29 12.19 -7.15
N GLY A 119 -9.37 11.81 -7.85
CA GLY A 119 -9.57 10.43 -8.35
C GLY A 119 -8.39 9.92 -9.21
N GLU A 120 -7.53 10.83 -9.64
CA GLU A 120 -6.24 10.58 -10.28
C GLU A 120 -5.26 9.74 -9.44
N LEU A 121 -5.43 9.65 -8.11
CA LEU A 121 -4.56 8.83 -7.26
C LEU A 121 -4.90 7.34 -7.31
N TYR A 122 -6.09 6.97 -7.79
CA TYR A 122 -6.50 5.58 -7.80
C TYR A 122 -5.82 4.78 -8.94
N PRO A 123 -5.38 3.54 -8.66
CA PRO A 123 -4.84 2.64 -9.66
C PRO A 123 -5.91 2.27 -10.71
N GLN A 124 -5.61 2.43 -12.01
CA GLN A 124 -6.56 2.21 -13.12
C GLN A 124 -6.73 0.73 -13.52
N PHE A 125 -6.69 -0.18 -12.55
CA PHE A 125 -6.72 -1.62 -12.79
C PHE A 125 -7.27 -2.34 -11.55
N GLY A 126 -8.18 -3.29 -11.76
CA GLY A 126 -8.93 -3.96 -10.70
C GLY A 126 -10.37 -4.20 -11.12
N GLU A 127 -11.17 -4.79 -10.24
CA GLU A 127 -12.62 -4.93 -10.44
C GLU A 127 -13.38 -3.67 -10.03
N LEU A 128 -12.77 -2.83 -9.18
CA LEU A 128 -13.34 -1.57 -8.73
C LEU A 128 -13.21 -0.46 -9.79
N TYR A 129 -12.32 -0.63 -10.78
CA TYR A 129 -12.15 0.32 -11.88
C TYR A 129 -13.15 0.03 -13.03
N PRO A 130 -13.86 1.03 -13.60
CA PRO A 130 -13.80 2.47 -13.33
C PRO A 130 -14.88 2.99 -12.35
N PHE A 131 -15.94 2.23 -12.11
CA PHE A 131 -17.17 2.74 -11.50
C PHE A 131 -17.01 3.18 -10.05
N ILE A 132 -16.21 2.47 -9.24
CA ILE A 132 -16.08 2.79 -7.82
C ILE A 132 -15.24 4.03 -7.56
N HIS A 133 -14.35 4.42 -8.47
CA HIS A 133 -13.51 5.60 -8.26
C HIS A 133 -14.32 6.89 -8.21
N ASP A 134 -15.34 7.02 -9.08
CA ASP A 134 -16.23 8.18 -9.09
C ASP A 134 -17.11 8.20 -7.84
N VAL A 135 -17.58 7.03 -7.40
CA VAL A 135 -18.35 6.88 -6.16
C VAL A 135 -17.48 7.26 -4.95
N PHE A 136 -16.27 6.73 -4.85
CA PHE A 136 -15.33 6.98 -3.76
C PHE A 136 -14.89 8.44 -3.67
N ALA A 137 -14.88 9.19 -4.76
CA ALA A 137 -14.60 10.63 -4.73
C ALA A 137 -15.68 11.43 -3.95
N GLY A 138 -16.93 10.94 -3.90
CA GLY A 138 -18.05 11.63 -3.27
C GLY A 138 -18.42 11.15 -1.86
N LEU A 139 -17.79 10.10 -1.34
CA LEU A 139 -18.10 9.59 0.00
C LEU A 139 -17.38 10.41 1.08
N SER A 140 -17.86 10.42 2.31
CA SER A 140 -17.19 11.05 3.48
C SER A 140 -17.21 10.16 4.73
N ASP A 141 -17.94 9.04 4.69
CA ASP A 141 -18.15 8.18 5.86
C ASP A 141 -17.72 6.74 5.59
N TYR A 142 -17.35 6.05 6.66
CA TYR A 142 -16.95 4.64 6.61
C TYR A 142 -18.11 3.73 6.19
N ASP A 143 -19.31 3.98 6.70
CA ASP A 143 -20.52 3.22 6.34
C ASP A 143 -20.89 3.40 4.86
N SER A 144 -20.67 4.61 4.33
CA SER A 144 -20.86 4.90 2.91
C SER A 144 -19.88 4.12 2.02
N VAL A 145 -18.63 3.93 2.47
CA VAL A 145 -17.65 3.07 1.78
C VAL A 145 -18.07 1.60 1.84
N MET A 146 -18.62 1.13 2.96
CA MET A 146 -19.17 -0.23 3.03
C MET A 146 -20.32 -0.43 2.05
N ASN A 147 -21.25 0.53 1.99
CA ASN A 147 -22.39 0.44 1.08
C ASN A 147 -21.97 0.38 -0.39
N ALA A 148 -20.97 1.14 -0.79
CA ALA A 148 -20.42 1.09 -2.14
C ALA A 148 -19.73 -0.24 -2.48
N LEU A 149 -19.20 -0.94 -1.47
CA LEU A 149 -18.55 -2.24 -1.64
C LEU A 149 -19.53 -3.43 -1.57
N ASN A 150 -20.78 -3.22 -1.14
CA ASN A 150 -21.79 -4.29 -1.05
C ASN A 150 -22.12 -4.91 -2.42
N ASP A 151 -21.94 -4.17 -3.50
CA ASP A 151 -22.14 -4.65 -4.87
C ASP A 151 -21.11 -5.73 -5.28
N TYR A 152 -20.00 -5.84 -4.52
CA TYR A 152 -18.92 -6.77 -4.77
C TYR A 152 -18.89 -7.85 -3.67
N PRO A 153 -19.34 -9.09 -3.96
CA PRO A 153 -19.55 -10.10 -2.94
C PRO A 153 -18.26 -10.48 -2.20
N GLU A 154 -17.12 -10.52 -2.89
CA GLU A 154 -15.85 -10.88 -2.28
C GLU A 154 -15.37 -9.85 -1.24
N TYR A 155 -15.56 -8.56 -1.52
CA TYR A 155 -15.17 -7.48 -0.61
C TYR A 155 -16.16 -7.33 0.53
N ARG A 156 -17.46 -7.53 0.28
CA ARG A 156 -18.49 -7.58 1.32
C ARG A 156 -18.18 -8.67 2.34
N ASP A 157 -17.89 -9.89 1.90
CA ASP A 157 -17.60 -11.00 2.80
C ASP A 157 -16.33 -10.72 3.64
N CYS A 158 -15.33 -10.04 3.08
CA CYS A 158 -14.14 -9.60 3.83
C CYS A 158 -14.49 -8.54 4.90
N MET A 159 -15.38 -7.60 4.59
CA MET A 159 -15.82 -6.57 5.54
C MET A 159 -16.64 -7.18 6.68
N GLU A 160 -17.57 -8.08 6.38
CA GLU A 160 -18.35 -8.80 7.39
C GLU A 160 -17.45 -9.64 8.31
N GLN A 161 -16.41 -10.27 7.76
CA GLN A 161 -15.41 -10.97 8.56
C GLN A 161 -14.60 -10.04 9.46
N ALA A 162 -14.25 -8.83 9.00
CA ALA A 162 -13.55 -7.85 9.83
C ALA A 162 -14.40 -7.42 11.03
N VAL A 163 -15.71 -7.19 10.82
CA VAL A 163 -16.65 -6.85 11.88
C VAL A 163 -16.85 -8.03 12.84
N THR A 164 -17.03 -9.24 12.31
CA THR A 164 -17.32 -10.44 13.12
C THR A 164 -16.13 -10.90 13.95
N GLN A 165 -14.91 -10.78 13.43
CA GLN A 165 -13.70 -11.26 14.08
C GLN A 165 -12.99 -10.20 14.93
N GLU A 166 -13.52 -8.96 14.99
CA GLU A 166 -12.86 -7.79 15.61
C GLU A 166 -11.40 -7.57 15.13
N LYS A 167 -11.09 -8.06 13.93
CA LYS A 167 -9.76 -7.94 13.33
C LYS A 167 -9.64 -6.66 12.53
N GLY A 168 -8.42 -6.14 12.42
CA GLY A 168 -8.14 -5.02 11.54
C GLY A 168 -8.49 -5.39 10.10
N LEU A 169 -9.15 -4.47 9.38
CA LEU A 169 -9.53 -4.66 7.97
C LEU A 169 -8.34 -5.12 7.10
N LEU A 170 -7.15 -4.58 7.36
CA LEU A 170 -5.91 -4.97 6.68
C LEU A 170 -5.54 -6.44 6.91
N GLU A 171 -5.80 -7.00 8.10
CA GLU A 171 -5.49 -8.40 8.41
C GLU A 171 -6.39 -9.35 7.62
N VAL A 172 -7.67 -9.01 7.49
CA VAL A 172 -8.61 -9.81 6.69
C VAL A 172 -8.23 -9.76 5.21
N PHE A 173 -7.87 -8.59 4.69
CA PHE A 173 -7.36 -8.49 3.31
C PHE A 173 -6.06 -9.26 3.10
N LYS A 174 -5.12 -9.21 4.05
CA LYS A 174 -3.89 -10.02 3.99
C LYS A 174 -4.21 -11.51 3.97
N ALA A 175 -5.15 -11.98 4.80
CA ALA A 175 -5.57 -13.39 4.82
C ALA A 175 -6.18 -13.81 3.47
N LYS A 176 -7.04 -12.97 2.87
CA LYS A 176 -7.61 -13.21 1.55
C LYS A 176 -6.54 -13.19 0.45
N LYS A 177 -5.54 -12.29 0.55
CA LYS A 177 -4.40 -12.23 -0.37
C LYS A 177 -3.61 -13.54 -0.40
N VAL A 178 -3.44 -14.21 0.74
CA VAL A 178 -2.76 -15.52 0.82
C VAL A 178 -3.46 -16.56 -0.06
N ALA A 179 -4.80 -16.61 -0.07
CA ALA A 179 -5.54 -17.55 -0.91
C ALA A 179 -5.26 -17.34 -2.41
N TYR A 180 -5.15 -16.08 -2.86
CA TYR A 180 -4.77 -15.75 -4.24
C TYR A 180 -3.30 -16.09 -4.56
N LEU A 181 -2.40 -15.94 -3.60
CA LEU A 181 -0.99 -16.33 -3.73
C LEU A 181 -0.85 -17.86 -3.85
N GLU A 182 -1.63 -18.62 -3.07
CA GLU A 182 -1.70 -20.08 -3.15
C GLU A 182 -2.24 -20.55 -4.52
N GLU A 183 -3.32 -19.92 -5.03
CA GLU A 183 -3.83 -20.21 -6.37
C GLU A 183 -2.74 -19.96 -7.43
N CYS A 184 -1.99 -18.86 -7.32
CA CYS A 184 -0.89 -18.54 -8.23
C CYS A 184 0.22 -19.60 -8.20
N ILE A 185 0.58 -20.13 -7.03
CA ILE A 185 1.61 -21.19 -6.89
C ILE A 185 1.11 -22.54 -7.46
N ASN A 186 -0.18 -22.83 -7.33
CA ASN A 186 -0.76 -24.07 -7.84
C ASN A 186 -0.79 -24.14 -9.38
N THR A 187 -0.68 -23.00 -10.07
CA THR A 187 -0.58 -22.98 -11.54
C THR A 187 0.80 -23.42 -12.03
N GLN A 188 0.84 -24.44 -12.91
CA GLN A 188 2.09 -24.90 -13.52
C GLN A 188 2.50 -24.02 -14.71
N TYR A 189 3.81 -23.92 -14.96
CA TYR A 189 4.42 -23.14 -16.05
C TYR A 189 4.03 -21.65 -16.05
N ASN A 190 4.05 -21.06 -14.87
CA ASN A 190 3.83 -19.63 -14.62
C ASN A 190 5.15 -19.00 -14.15
N LEU A 191 5.42 -17.71 -14.37
CA LEU A 191 6.53 -16.97 -13.73
C LEU A 191 6.11 -16.28 -12.42
N GLY A 192 4.80 -16.11 -12.23
CA GLY A 192 4.16 -15.51 -11.06
C GLY A 192 4.36 -16.29 -9.76
N PHE A 193 4.76 -17.56 -9.79
CA PHE A 193 5.12 -18.28 -8.56
C PHE A 193 6.31 -17.63 -7.85
N ILE A 194 7.24 -16.99 -8.57
CA ILE A 194 8.39 -16.30 -7.96
C ILE A 194 7.89 -15.12 -7.14
N TYR A 195 7.00 -14.32 -7.72
CA TYR A 195 6.37 -13.20 -7.04
C TYR A 195 5.55 -13.68 -5.83
N ALA A 196 4.75 -14.72 -6.02
CA ALA A 196 3.93 -15.28 -4.94
C ALA A 196 4.78 -15.81 -3.78
N TYR A 197 5.88 -16.49 -4.10
CA TYR A 197 6.84 -16.99 -3.11
C TYR A 197 7.48 -15.86 -2.31
N LEU A 198 7.97 -14.81 -2.97
CA LEU A 198 8.59 -13.67 -2.27
C LEU A 198 7.59 -12.99 -1.32
N GLN A 199 6.36 -12.75 -1.78
CA GLN A 199 5.34 -12.13 -0.94
C GLN A 199 4.91 -13.00 0.24
N LEU A 200 4.78 -14.31 0.07
CA LEU A 200 4.49 -15.21 1.19
C LEU A 200 5.62 -15.20 2.22
N ARG A 201 6.88 -15.13 1.77
CA ARG A 201 8.04 -15.07 2.68
C ARG A 201 8.12 -13.73 3.42
N GLU A 202 7.75 -12.62 2.79
CA GLU A 202 7.60 -11.34 3.48
C GLU A 202 6.52 -11.38 4.55
N MET A 203 5.34 -11.93 4.24
CA MET A 203 4.26 -12.10 5.22
C MET A 203 4.66 -13.05 6.37
N GLU A 204 5.39 -14.12 6.08
CA GLU A 204 5.92 -15.02 7.11
C GLU A 204 6.87 -14.27 8.05
N ALA A 205 7.78 -13.46 7.52
CA ALA A 205 8.70 -12.66 8.32
C ALA A 205 7.96 -11.63 9.19
N GLU A 206 6.95 -10.95 8.64
CA GLU A 206 6.08 -10.03 9.39
C GLU A 206 5.33 -10.76 10.52
N ASN A 207 4.77 -11.93 10.24
CA ASN A 207 4.02 -12.72 11.23
C ASN A 207 4.93 -13.20 12.37
N VAL A 208 6.14 -13.67 12.05
CA VAL A 208 7.14 -14.06 13.05
C VAL A 208 7.55 -12.86 13.91
N PHE A 209 7.79 -11.71 13.28
CA PHE A 209 8.10 -10.49 14.01
C PHE A 209 6.98 -10.06 14.95
N LEU A 210 5.72 -10.08 14.48
CA LEU A 210 4.54 -9.76 15.30
C LEU A 210 4.37 -10.75 16.46
N MET A 211 4.60 -12.04 16.24
CA MET A 211 4.54 -13.04 17.31
C MET A 211 5.59 -12.77 18.38
N VAL A 212 6.84 -12.49 17.99
CA VAL A 212 7.92 -12.18 18.94
C VAL A 212 7.62 -10.90 19.70
N GLN A 213 7.19 -9.84 19.00
CA GLN A 213 6.84 -8.57 19.64
C GLN A 213 5.68 -8.74 20.63
N GLY A 214 4.64 -9.49 20.27
CA GLY A 214 3.51 -9.79 21.14
C GLY A 214 3.92 -10.55 22.40
N CYS A 215 4.79 -11.56 22.26
CA CYS A 215 5.35 -12.30 23.39
C CYS A 215 6.18 -11.40 24.33
N VAL A 216 7.03 -10.52 23.78
CA VAL A 216 7.84 -9.59 24.57
C VAL A 216 6.96 -8.58 25.30
N MET A 217 5.92 -8.04 24.64
CA MET A 217 4.98 -7.12 25.27
C MET A 217 4.21 -7.80 26.42
N ALA A 218 3.71 -9.01 26.21
CA ALA A 218 3.03 -9.78 27.24
C ALA A 218 3.92 -10.06 28.47
N GLN A 219 5.21 -10.35 28.26
CA GLN A 219 6.18 -10.51 29.35
C GLN A 219 6.44 -9.19 30.10
N SER A 220 6.54 -8.08 29.38
CA SER A 220 6.76 -6.77 30.00
C SER A 220 5.55 -6.28 30.81
N ASP A 221 4.34 -6.59 30.38
CA ASP A 221 3.11 -6.28 31.10
C ASP A 221 2.95 -7.16 32.34
N ALA A 222 3.29 -8.45 32.24
CA ALA A 222 3.36 -9.34 33.40
C ALA A 222 4.36 -8.85 34.46
N ALA A 223 5.53 -8.35 34.05
CA ALA A 223 6.53 -7.77 34.95
C ALA A 223 6.04 -6.46 35.59
N ARG A 224 5.33 -5.60 34.85
CA ARG A 224 4.72 -4.36 35.37
C ARG A 224 3.60 -4.64 36.38
N PHE A 225 2.83 -5.71 36.21
CA PHE A 225 1.82 -6.13 37.17
C PHE A 225 2.43 -6.66 38.48
N GLN A 226 3.60 -7.29 38.44
CA GLN A 226 4.30 -7.74 39.64
C GLN A 226 4.92 -6.60 40.45
N LEU A 227 5.33 -5.51 39.81
CA LEU A 227 5.89 -4.32 40.47
C LEU A 227 4.83 -3.39 41.11
N ARG A 228 3.54 -3.60 40.80
CA ARG A 228 2.41 -2.82 41.34
C ARG A 228 1.74 -3.46 42.57
N LYS A 229 2.23 -4.61 43.04
CA LYS A 229 1.82 -5.25 44.31
C LYS A 229 2.90 -5.05 45.36
#